data_AF-A0A1G7XMF2-F1
#
_entry.id   AF-A0A1G7XMF2-F1
#
_cell.length_a   1.000
_cell.length_b   1.000
_cell.length_c   1.000
_cell.angle_alpha   90.00
_cell.angle_beta   90.00
_cell.angle_gamma   90.00
#
_symmetry.space_group_name_H-M   'P 1'
#
loop_
_entity.id
_entity.type
_entity.pdbx_description
1 polymer ?
#
loop_
_entity_poly.entity_id
_entity_poly.type
_entity_poly.pdbx_seq_one_letter_code
_entity_poly.pdbx_strand_id
1 'polypeptide(L)'
;MADTVRVLVVDDDAVVRFGLTMMLRGAPDVEVVAEAGDGAEAIALVEGGHDTRAHTARRRLGLLADRERQVALEIGAGRSNAEIAARRHIGLATVKTHVSAILAKLDLNNRVQVALLVHDADLDAGP
;
A
#
# COMPACT_ATOMS: atom_id res chain seq x y z
N MET A 1 -15.25 6.86 0.94
CA MET A 1 -15.54 5.43 0.69
C MET A 1 -14.86 4.66 1.80
N ALA A 2 -15.58 3.77 2.48
CA ALA A 2 -14.96 2.88 3.45
C ALA A 2 -13.96 1.97 2.72
N ASP A 3 -12.81 1.70 3.34
CA ASP A 3 -11.81 0.81 2.77
C ASP A 3 -12.34 -0.62 2.89
N THR A 4 -12.48 -1.32 1.76
CA THR A 4 -13.02 -2.70 1.73
C THR A 4 -11.95 -3.68 2.18
N VAL A 5 -12.28 -4.53 3.15
CA VAL A 5 -11.37 -5.57 3.66
C VAL A 5 -11.40 -6.77 2.71
N ARG A 6 -10.25 -7.05 2.10
CA ARG A 6 -10.06 -8.19 1.20
C ARG A 6 -9.68 -9.42 2.01
N VAL A 7 -10.49 -10.48 1.93
CA VAL A 7 -10.36 -11.71 2.73
C VAL A 7 -10.12 -12.90 1.82
N LEU A 8 -9.18 -13.76 2.20
CA LEU A 8 -8.99 -15.09 1.64
C LEU A 8 -9.50 -16.12 2.66
N VAL A 9 -10.37 -17.04 2.24
CA VAL A 9 -10.93 -18.09 3.14
C VAL A 9 -10.11 -19.36 3.00
N VAL A 10 -9.63 -19.92 4.11
CA VAL A 10 -8.87 -21.18 4.16
C VAL A 10 -9.59 -22.17 5.05
N ASP A 11 -9.99 -23.30 4.48
CA ASP A 11 -10.58 -24.41 5.23
C ASP A 11 -10.44 -25.70 4.42
N ASP A 12 -10.07 -26.80 5.06
CA ASP A 12 -9.93 -28.12 4.44
C ASP A 12 -11.27 -28.79 4.13
N ASP A 13 -12.37 -28.33 4.73
CA ASP A 13 -13.73 -28.71 4.40
C ASP A 13 -14.38 -27.73 3.40
N ALA A 14 -14.74 -28.24 2.22
CA ALA A 14 -15.37 -27.46 1.17
C ALA A 14 -16.74 -26.89 1.55
N VAL A 15 -17.49 -27.56 2.42
CA VAL A 15 -18.81 -27.10 2.88
C VAL A 15 -18.67 -25.92 3.83
N VAL A 16 -17.69 -25.98 4.75
CA VAL A 16 -17.39 -24.89 5.68
C VAL A 16 -16.91 -23.66 4.91
N ARG A 17 -15.98 -23.85 3.97
CA ARG A 17 -15.47 -22.76 3.10
C ARG A 17 -16.57 -22.08 2.30
N PHE A 18 -17.49 -22.86 1.74
CA PHE A 18 -18.66 -22.33 1.02
C PHE A 18 -19.58 -21.52 1.95
N GLY A 19 -19.88 -22.06 3.14
CA GLY A 19 -20.70 -21.38 4.15
C GLY A 19 -20.11 -20.03 4.57
N LEU A 20 -18.82 -20.00 4.92
CA LEU A 20 -18.10 -18.78 5.28
C LEU A 20 -18.10 -17.74 4.15
N THR A 21 -17.84 -18.17 2.91
CA THR A 21 -17.85 -17.28 1.74
C THR A 21 -19.22 -16.65 1.53
N MET A 22 -20.30 -17.41 1.66
CA MET A 22 -21.67 -16.89 1.54
C MET A 22 -22.00 -15.88 2.65
N MET A 23 -21.58 -16.16 3.88
CA MET A 23 -21.77 -15.25 5.02
C MET A 23 -21.00 -13.94 4.84
N LEU A 24 -19.74 -14.00 4.42
CA LEU A 24 -18.86 -12.84 4.25
C LEU A 24 -19.29 -11.94 3.09
N ARG A 25 -19.79 -12.52 1.98
CA ARG A 25 -20.33 -11.72 0.84
C ARG A 25 -21.54 -10.87 1.20
N GLY A 26 -22.23 -11.18 2.30
CA GLY A 26 -23.34 -10.37 2.81
C GLY A 26 -22.88 -9.09 3.55
N ALA A 27 -21.60 -8.99 3.93
CA ALA A 27 -21.07 -7.82 4.62
C ALA A 27 -20.64 -6.73 3.61
N PRO A 28 -21.07 -5.47 3.79
CA PRO A 28 -20.84 -4.39 2.81
C PRO A 28 -19.38 -3.90 2.74
N ASP A 29 -18.56 -4.28 3.72
CA ASP A 29 -17.16 -3.88 3.88
C ASP A 29 -16.17 -5.05 3.67
N VAL A 30 -16.66 -6.23 3.29
CA VAL A 30 -15.83 -7.42 3.08
C VAL A 30 -15.93 -7.92 1.65
N GLU A 31 -14.76 -8.14 1.02
CA GLU A 31 -14.64 -8.75 -0.30
C GLU A 31 -13.86 -10.07 -0.16
N VAL A 32 -14.49 -11.20 -0.48
CA VAL A 32 -13.79 -12.49 -0.57
C VAL A 32 -13.07 -12.57 -1.91
N VAL A 33 -11.74 -12.51 -1.88
CA VAL A 33 -10.91 -12.40 -3.09
C VAL A 33 -10.33 -13.73 -3.57
N ALA A 34 -10.34 -14.74 -2.70
CA ALA A 34 -9.83 -16.07 -2.98
C ALA A 34 -10.31 -17.09 -1.91
N GLU A 35 -10.25 -18.36 -2.27
CA GLU A 35 -10.54 -19.52 -1.44
C GLU A 35 -9.36 -20.49 -1.55
N ALA A 36 -9.00 -21.15 -0.47
CA ALA A 36 -7.97 -22.18 -0.43
C ALA A 36 -8.44 -23.39 0.39
N GLY A 37 -8.11 -24.59 -0.08
CA GLY A 37 -8.36 -25.85 0.63
C GLY A 37 -7.30 -26.20 1.67
N ASP A 38 -6.13 -25.55 1.63
CA ASP A 38 -5.07 -25.77 2.60
C ASP A 38 -4.15 -24.55 2.74
N GLY A 39 -3.19 -24.64 3.67
CA GLY A 39 -2.25 -23.57 3.96
C GLY A 39 -1.24 -23.31 2.84
N ALA A 40 -0.85 -24.33 2.06
CA ALA A 40 0.12 -24.15 0.98
C ALA A 40 -0.51 -23.37 -0.19
N GLU A 41 -1.75 -23.73 -0.55
CA GLU A 41 -2.56 -22.99 -1.52
C GLU A 41 -2.83 -21.55 -1.05
N ALA A 42 -3.16 -21.37 0.23
CA ALA A 42 -3.37 -20.04 0.81
C ALA A 42 -2.13 -19.14 0.70
N ILE A 43 -0.95 -19.66 1.06
CA ILE A 43 0.31 -18.89 0.98
C ILE A 43 0.59 -18.47 -0.48
N ALA A 44 0.46 -19.38 -1.45
CA ALA A 44 0.71 -19.06 -2.85
C ALA A 44 -0.23 -17.96 -3.38
N LEU A 45 -1.51 -17.99 -2.99
CA LEU A 45 -2.49 -16.97 -3.36
C LEU A 45 -2.21 -15.62 -2.69
N VAL A 46 -1.75 -15.61 -1.43
CA VAL A 46 -1.33 -14.40 -0.71
C VAL A 46 -0.11 -13.79 -1.38
N GLU A 47 0.93 -14.57 -1.66
CA GLU A 47 2.17 -14.10 -2.29
C GLU A 47 1.90 -13.49 -3.69
N GLY A 48 1.07 -14.13 -4.52
CA GLY A 48 0.65 -13.58 -5.81
C GLY A 48 -0.16 -12.27 -5.69
N GLY A 49 -0.96 -12.14 -4.64
CA GLY A 49 -1.72 -10.92 -4.33
C GLY A 49 -0.85 -9.76 -3.83
N HIS A 50 0.13 -10.04 -2.97
CA HIS A 50 1.11 -9.07 -2.48
C HIS A 50 1.95 -8.50 -3.61
N ASP A 51 2.38 -9.34 -4.56
CA ASP A 51 3.16 -8.90 -5.72
C ASP A 51 2.40 -7.85 -6.53
N THR A 52 1.08 -7.99 -6.69
CA THR A 52 0.26 -7.03 -7.45
C THR A 52 0.20 -5.65 -6.78
N ARG A 53 0.05 -5.59 -5.45
CA ARG A 53 0.00 -4.33 -4.69
C ARG A 53 1.35 -3.64 -4.70
N ALA A 54 2.41 -4.39 -4.41
CA ALA A 54 3.77 -3.87 -4.40
C ALA A 54 4.25 -3.43 -5.79
N HIS A 55 3.96 -4.21 -6.83
CA HIS A 55 4.25 -3.84 -8.21
C HIS A 55 3.51 -2.55 -8.62
N THR A 56 2.24 -2.40 -8.26
CA THR A 56 1.47 -1.17 -8.53
C THR A 56 2.04 0.04 -7.79
N ALA A 57 2.41 -0.13 -6.52
CA ALA A 57 3.02 0.93 -5.73
C ALA A 57 4.37 1.36 -6.32
N ARG A 58 5.24 0.40 -6.68
CA ARG A 58 6.53 0.66 -7.37
C ARG A 58 6.32 1.40 -8.69
N ARG A 59 5.34 1.00 -9.50
CA ARG A 59 5.01 1.66 -10.77
C ARG A 59 4.57 3.10 -10.57
N ARG A 60 3.71 3.38 -9.58
CA ARG A 60 3.27 4.74 -9.24
C ARG A 60 4.44 5.60 -8.76
N LEU A 61 5.29 5.08 -7.88
CA LEU A 61 6.51 5.79 -7.43
C LEU A 61 7.51 6.02 -8.58
N GLY A 62 7.51 5.16 -9.59
CA GLY A 62 8.30 5.34 -10.83
C GLY A 62 7.83 6.49 -11.73
N LEU A 63 6.62 7.05 -11.49
CA LEU A 63 6.13 8.25 -12.20
C LEU A 63 6.75 9.55 -11.66
N LEU A 64 7.37 9.50 -10.49
CA LEU A 64 7.98 10.65 -9.84
C LEU A 64 9.37 10.93 -10.43
N ALA A 65 9.74 12.20 -10.52
CA ALA A 65 11.14 12.56 -10.76
C ALA A 65 12.01 12.13 -9.57
N ASP A 66 13.31 11.92 -9.79
CA ASP A 66 14.23 11.43 -8.75
C ASP A 66 14.14 12.21 -7.43
N ARG A 67 14.05 13.54 -7.51
CA ARG A 67 13.94 14.41 -6.33
C ARG A 67 12.62 14.21 -5.57
N GLU A 68 11.52 14.04 -6.30
CA GLU A 68 10.20 13.78 -5.72
C GLU A 68 10.14 12.38 -5.11
N ARG A 69 10.66 11.37 -5.81
CA ARG A 69 10.75 10.00 -5.30
C ARG A 69 11.52 9.94 -3.99
N GLN A 70 12.65 10.64 -3.92
CA GLN A 70 13.45 10.68 -2.70
C GLN A 70 12.72 11.37 -1.53
N VAL A 71 11.94 12.43 -1.79
CA VAL A 71 11.07 13.05 -0.76
C VAL A 71 9.96 12.09 -0.34
N ALA A 72 9.33 11.37 -1.27
CA ALA A 72 8.32 10.36 -0.96
C ALA A 72 8.88 9.25 -0.04
N LEU A 73 10.08 8.73 -0.32
CA LEU A 73 10.74 7.73 0.53
C LEU A 73 11.01 8.24 1.95
N GLU A 74 11.42 9.51 2.10
CA GLU A 74 11.61 10.09 3.44
C GLU A 74 10.28 10.29 4.19
N ILE A 75 9.17 10.52 3.47
CA ILE A 75 7.82 10.54 4.04
C ILE A 75 7.40 9.14 4.51
N GLY A 76 7.69 8.09 3.73
CA GLY A 76 7.48 6.68 4.10
C GLY A 76 8.21 6.33 5.40
N ALA A 77 9.46 6.80 5.54
CA ALA A 77 10.24 6.69 6.77
C ALA A 77 9.75 7.60 7.94
N GLY A 78 8.57 8.22 7.83
CA GLY A 78 7.94 8.98 8.92
C GLY A 78 8.47 10.40 9.15
N ARG A 79 9.39 10.90 8.32
CA ARG A 79 10.05 12.19 8.59
C ARG A 79 9.15 13.39 8.30
N SER A 80 9.27 14.42 9.12
CA SER A 80 8.62 15.72 8.93
C SER A 80 9.27 16.54 7.82
N ASN A 81 8.57 17.55 7.28
CA ASN A 81 9.14 18.40 6.25
C ASN A 81 10.41 19.15 6.70
N ALA A 82 10.53 19.45 8.00
CA ALA A 82 11.72 20.08 8.57
C ALA A 82 12.91 19.11 8.61
N GLU A 83 12.68 17.85 8.99
CA GLU A 83 13.72 16.81 8.98
C GLU A 83 14.16 16.46 7.56
N ILE A 84 13.22 16.40 6.61
CA ILE A 84 13.51 16.22 5.19
C ILE A 84 14.35 17.39 4.68
N ALA A 85 13.98 18.64 4.99
CA ALA A 85 14.74 19.82 4.59
C ALA A 85 16.19 19.75 5.11
N ALA A 86 16.36 19.41 6.38
CA ALA A 86 17.68 19.27 7.01
C ALA A 86 18.53 18.16 6.38
N ARG A 87 17.97 16.96 6.20
CA ARG A 87 18.69 15.78 5.66
C ARG A 87 19.06 15.91 4.18
N ARG A 88 18.26 16.67 3.43
CA ARG A 88 18.40 16.80 1.98
C ARG A 88 19.08 18.12 1.60
N HIS A 89 19.45 18.93 2.59
CA HIS A 89 20.10 20.24 2.44
C HIS A 89 19.33 21.19 1.51
N ILE A 90 18.01 21.23 1.64
CA ILE A 90 17.10 22.10 0.87
C ILE A 90 16.18 22.89 1.81
N GLY A 91 15.57 23.97 1.31
CA GLY A 91 14.66 24.79 2.10
C GLY A 91 13.32 24.09 2.40
N LEU A 92 12.71 24.43 3.55
CA LEU A 92 11.38 23.92 3.94
C LEU A 92 10.31 24.22 2.89
N ALA A 93 10.35 25.39 2.25
CA ALA A 93 9.45 25.76 1.16
C ALA A 93 9.60 24.81 -0.04
N THR A 94 10.83 24.47 -0.42
CA THR A 94 11.14 23.51 -1.49
C THR A 94 10.60 22.12 -1.18
N VAL A 95 10.72 21.66 0.08
CA VAL A 95 10.10 20.38 0.49
C VAL A 95 8.59 20.43 0.32
N LYS A 96 7.92 21.50 0.77
CA LYS A 96 6.47 21.66 0.58
C LYS A 96 6.07 21.62 -0.89
N THR A 97 6.84 22.30 -1.77
CA THR A 97 6.61 22.24 -3.22
C THR A 97 6.72 20.81 -3.75
N HIS A 98 7.74 20.05 -3.34
CA HIS A 98 7.85 18.64 -3.72
C HIS A 98 6.69 17.80 -3.20
N VAL A 99 6.27 17.99 -1.93
CA VAL A 99 5.11 17.28 -1.36
C VAL A 99 3.84 17.57 -2.15
N SER A 100 3.55 18.83 -2.47
CA SER A 100 2.39 19.19 -3.28
C SER A 100 2.45 18.58 -4.69
N ALA A 101 3.63 18.58 -5.33
CA ALA A 101 3.81 17.95 -6.63
C ALA A 101 3.62 16.43 -6.59
N ILE A 102 4.12 15.76 -5.55
CA ILE A 102 3.93 14.31 -5.33
C ILE A 102 2.43 13.99 -5.20
N LEU A 103 1.73 14.71 -4.33
CA LEU A 103 0.30 14.51 -4.11
C LEU A 103 -0.50 14.68 -5.41
N ALA A 104 -0.20 15.74 -6.18
CA ALA A 104 -0.85 15.97 -7.46
C ALA A 104 -0.54 14.89 -8.51
N LYS A 105 0.75 14.52 -8.67
CA LYS A 105 1.17 13.51 -9.68
C LYS A 105 0.66 12.12 -9.38
N LEU A 106 0.54 11.77 -8.10
CA LEU A 106 0.08 10.47 -7.67
C LEU A 106 -1.43 10.42 -7.42
N ASP A 107 -2.14 11.54 -7.56
CA ASP A 107 -3.56 11.65 -7.22
C ASP A 107 -3.85 11.20 -5.77
N LEU A 108 -3.10 11.79 -4.83
CA LEU A 108 -3.20 11.52 -3.39
C LEU A 108 -3.60 12.80 -2.65
N ASN A 109 -4.37 12.63 -1.60
CA ASN A 109 -4.98 13.75 -0.87
C ASN A 109 -4.22 14.13 0.40
N ASN A 110 -3.33 13.25 0.89
CA ASN A 110 -2.57 13.54 2.10
C ASN A 110 -1.24 12.77 2.15
N ARG A 111 -0.35 13.21 3.05
CA ARG A 111 0.96 12.60 3.26
C ARG A 111 0.90 11.17 3.79
N VAL A 112 -0.18 10.79 4.48
CA VAL A 112 -0.35 9.44 5.03
C VAL A 112 -0.50 8.45 3.88
N GLN A 113 -1.25 8.81 2.84
CA GLN A 113 -1.36 8.00 1.63
C GLN A 113 -0.03 7.87 0.88
N VAL A 114 0.83 8.89 0.91
CA VAL A 114 2.20 8.78 0.36
C VAL A 114 3.01 7.78 1.17
N ALA A 115 2.92 7.82 2.51
CA ALA A 115 3.61 6.87 3.38
C ALA A 115 3.13 5.44 3.14
N LEU A 116 1.81 5.22 3.09
CA LEU A 116 1.21 3.91 2.77
C LEU A 116 1.65 3.40 1.40
N LEU A 117 1.73 4.26 0.39
CA LEU A 117 2.19 3.86 -0.94
C LEU A 117 3.67 3.43 -0.94
N VAL A 118 4.52 4.07 -0.16
CA VAL A 118 5.94 3.69 -0.03
C VAL A 118 6.07 2.35 0.71
N HIS A 119 5.30 2.17 1.77
CA HIS A 119 5.21 0.91 2.51
C HIS A 119 4.74 -0.23 1.60
N ASP A 120 3.65 -0.01 0.87
CA ASP A 120 3.09 -0.98 -0.07
C ASP A 120 4.10 -1.42 -1.15
N ALA A 121 5.06 -0.57 -1.50
CA ALA A 121 6.11 -0.89 -2.49
C ALA A 121 7.23 -1.79 -1.93
N ASP A 122 7.17 -2.18 -0.65
CA ASP A 122 8.26 -2.76 0.14
C ASP A 122 9.55 -1.92 0.06
N LEU A 123 9.40 -0.60 -0.10
CA LEU A 123 10.51 0.35 -0.21
C LEU A 123 10.83 1.05 1.11
N ASP A 124 10.19 0.64 2.20
CA ASP A 124 10.60 1.00 3.55
C ASP A 124 11.94 0.32 3.86
N ALA A 125 13.01 0.98 3.44
CA ALA A 125 14.34 0.71 3.94
C ALA A 125 14.46 1.30 5.35
N GLY A 126 14.08 0.50 6.35
CA GLY A 126 14.37 0.72 7.75
C GLY A 126 14.15 -0.56 8.58
N PRO A 127 15.16 -1.07 9.31
CA PRO A 127 14.96 -2.04 10.38
C PRO A 127 14.26 -1.42 11.60
#